data_AF-A0A848WQI0-F1
#
_entry.id   AF-A0A848WQI0-F1
#
_cell.length_a   1.000
_cell.length_b   1.000
_cell.length_c   1.000
_cell.angle_alpha   90.00
_cell.angle_beta   90.00
_cell.angle_gamma   90.00
#
_symmetry.space_group_name_H-M   'P 1'
#
loop_
_entity.id
_entity.type
_entity.pdbx_description
1 polymer ?
#
loop_
_entity_poly.entity_id
_entity_poly.type
_entity_poly.pdbx_seq_one_letter_code
_entity_poly.pdbx_strand_id
1 'polypeptide(L)'
;LFPGRENGGLLPQFSTGELASKLPAARKSGGFIAACSIPGDHNAGVYFLSRASFDSAVTPASALDSLVTPICGEGVAERLATGFAAIGEVSDLIGKEDADFAMPDPKLFMEHYESGKPVPEWWATAKEHFGTATNEMYRGNTRAREGARPFILYHAKRFFFSIHYMTAVEHARLAGVAREEKDNEAWVENLELAIEAMHNALGIYAEVVRDPSDQGVIAVLNEYAYRPLLKALDETPLP
;
A
#
# COMPACT_ATOMS: atom_id res chain seq x y z
N LEU A 1 -18.43 -8.27 0.10
CA LEU A 1 -17.22 -8.38 0.95
C LEU A 1 -16.07 -7.83 0.14
N PHE A 2 -15.28 -6.94 0.72
CA PHE A 2 -14.10 -6.40 0.06
C PHE A 2 -12.86 -6.97 0.75
N PRO A 3 -11.97 -7.68 0.03
CA PRO A 3 -10.72 -8.17 0.60
C PRO A 3 -9.76 -7.05 1.01
N GLY A 4 -9.97 -5.85 0.48
CA GLY A 4 -9.41 -4.58 0.94
C GLY A 4 -10.49 -3.55 1.22
N ARG A 5 -10.17 -2.27 1.05
CA ARG A 5 -11.15 -1.17 1.18
C ARG A 5 -12.11 -1.13 -0.02
N GLU A 6 -13.34 -0.68 0.22
CA GLU A 6 -14.38 -0.60 -0.82
C GLU A 6 -13.99 0.33 -1.98
N ASN A 7 -13.26 1.40 -1.68
CA ASN A 7 -12.86 2.41 -2.66
C ASN A 7 -11.59 2.02 -3.45
N GLY A 8 -10.80 1.04 -2.97
CA GLY A 8 -9.48 0.74 -3.55
C GLY A 8 -8.43 1.81 -3.26
N GLY A 9 -7.25 1.69 -3.87
CA GLY A 9 -6.19 2.68 -3.73
C GLY A 9 -4.83 2.13 -4.16
N LEU A 10 -3.87 3.02 -4.43
CA LEU A 10 -2.53 2.66 -4.93
C LEU A 10 -1.69 1.85 -3.93
N LEU A 11 -2.00 2.02 -2.63
CA LEU A 11 -1.31 1.37 -1.53
C LEU A 11 -1.90 -0.03 -1.25
N PRO A 12 -1.06 -1.03 -0.93
CA PRO A 12 -1.53 -2.33 -0.47
C PRO A 12 -2.38 -2.18 0.79
N GLN A 13 -3.68 -2.48 0.67
CA GLN A 13 -4.65 -2.42 1.75
C GLN A 13 -5.54 -3.67 1.72
N PHE A 14 -5.40 -4.53 2.72
CA PHE A 14 -6.20 -5.74 2.88
C PHE A 14 -6.19 -6.24 4.33
N SER A 15 -7.28 -6.90 4.73
CA SER A 15 -7.40 -7.50 6.06
C SER A 15 -8.18 -8.81 6.02
N THR A 16 -7.49 -9.94 6.17
CA THR A 16 -8.16 -11.25 6.28
C THR A 16 -8.94 -11.39 7.60
N GLY A 17 -8.54 -10.65 8.65
CA GLY A 17 -9.26 -10.62 9.93
C GLY A 17 -10.62 -9.95 9.81
N GLU A 18 -10.68 -8.82 9.11
CA GLU A 18 -11.94 -8.12 8.84
C GLU A 18 -12.87 -8.98 7.96
N LEU A 19 -12.34 -9.64 6.93
CA LEU A 19 -13.11 -10.58 6.12
C LEU A 19 -13.72 -11.69 6.97
N ALA A 20 -12.94 -12.27 7.89
CA ALA A 20 -13.40 -13.34 8.76
C ALA A 20 -14.53 -12.88 9.70
N SER A 21 -14.49 -11.65 10.19
CA SER A 21 -15.54 -11.10 11.06
C SER A 21 -16.86 -10.86 10.31
N LYS A 22 -16.80 -10.46 9.03
CA LYS A 22 -17.98 -10.18 8.20
C LYS A 22 -18.60 -11.43 7.57
N LEU A 23 -17.82 -12.50 7.37
CA LEU A 23 -18.26 -13.70 6.64
C LEU A 23 -19.50 -14.41 7.25
N PRO A 24 -19.67 -14.56 8.57
CA PRO A 24 -20.86 -15.19 9.15
C PRO A 24 -22.16 -14.48 8.78
N ALA A 25 -22.16 -13.14 8.76
CA ALA A 25 -23.33 -12.36 8.34
C ALA A 25 -23.62 -12.56 6.85
N ALA A 26 -22.59 -12.54 6.00
CA ALA A 26 -22.72 -12.80 4.57
C ALA A 26 -23.28 -14.19 4.24
N ARG A 27 -22.89 -15.23 5.00
CA ARG A 27 -23.47 -16.57 4.82
C ARG A 27 -24.96 -16.60 5.17
N LYS A 28 -25.37 -15.90 6.23
CA LYS A 28 -26.79 -15.80 6.63
C LYS A 28 -27.64 -15.08 5.59
N SER A 29 -27.06 -14.14 4.83
CA SER A 29 -27.75 -13.46 3.72
C SER A 29 -27.80 -14.26 2.41
N GLY A 30 -27.33 -15.51 2.40
CA GLY A 30 -27.35 -16.38 1.21
C GLY A 30 -26.14 -16.23 0.29
N GLY A 31 -25.12 -15.46 0.68
CA GLY A 31 -23.87 -15.31 -0.09
C GLY A 31 -23.28 -13.90 -0.03
N PHE A 32 -22.20 -13.70 -0.78
CA PHE A 32 -21.55 -12.41 -0.97
C PHE A 32 -20.95 -12.26 -2.37
N ILE A 33 -20.74 -11.01 -2.77
CA ILE A 33 -19.89 -10.65 -3.90
C ILE A 33 -18.54 -10.21 -3.32
N ALA A 34 -17.44 -10.75 -3.84
CA ALA A 34 -16.10 -10.27 -3.55
C ALA A 34 -15.69 -9.26 -4.62
N ALA A 35 -15.49 -8.01 -4.23
CA ALA A 35 -14.98 -6.97 -5.14
C ALA A 35 -13.52 -6.68 -4.80
N CYS A 36 -12.66 -6.76 -5.80
CA CYS A 36 -11.22 -6.54 -5.69
C CYS A 36 -10.87 -5.34 -6.57
N SER A 37 -10.35 -4.29 -5.95
CA SER A 37 -9.86 -3.10 -6.62
C SER A 37 -8.39 -3.24 -7.02
N ILE A 38 -7.93 -2.31 -7.85
CA ILE A 38 -6.52 -2.22 -8.26
C ILE A 38 -5.73 -1.50 -7.16
N PRO A 39 -4.46 -1.88 -6.93
CA PRO A 39 -3.74 -3.02 -7.51
C PRO A 39 -3.92 -4.34 -6.73
N GLY A 40 -3.68 -5.46 -7.41
CA GLY A 40 -4.05 -6.84 -7.05
C GLY A 40 -3.34 -7.49 -5.86
N ASP A 41 -3.24 -6.81 -4.72
CA ASP A 41 -2.62 -7.34 -3.49
C ASP A 41 -3.57 -8.24 -2.66
N HIS A 42 -4.74 -8.58 -3.22
CA HIS A 42 -5.83 -9.26 -2.53
C HIS A 42 -5.76 -10.79 -2.49
N ASN A 43 -4.67 -11.40 -2.98
CA ASN A 43 -4.55 -12.85 -3.13
C ASN A 43 -4.86 -13.62 -1.84
N ALA A 44 -4.34 -13.19 -0.69
CA ALA A 44 -4.58 -13.84 0.59
C ALA A 44 -6.07 -13.75 1.01
N GLY A 45 -6.69 -12.59 0.81
CA GLY A 45 -8.10 -12.35 1.13
C GLY A 45 -9.05 -13.13 0.23
N VAL A 46 -8.80 -13.11 -1.09
CA VAL A 46 -9.58 -13.89 -2.08
C VAL A 46 -9.43 -15.38 -1.82
N TYR A 47 -8.20 -15.85 -1.56
CA TYR A 47 -7.96 -17.24 -1.24
C TYR A 47 -8.70 -17.66 0.04
N PHE A 48 -8.61 -16.87 1.12
CA PHE A 48 -9.37 -17.12 2.34
C PHE A 48 -10.87 -17.21 2.08
N LEU A 49 -11.47 -16.23 1.40
CA LEU A 49 -12.89 -16.23 1.07
C LEU A 49 -13.29 -17.45 0.24
N SER A 50 -12.47 -17.85 -0.74
CA SER A 50 -12.74 -19.00 -1.58
C SER A 50 -12.83 -20.31 -0.78
N ARG A 51 -11.92 -20.50 0.18
CA ARG A 51 -11.88 -21.71 1.03
C ARG A 51 -12.97 -21.67 2.08
N ALA A 52 -13.09 -20.53 2.78
CA ALA A 52 -14.08 -20.37 3.83
C ALA A 52 -15.51 -20.40 3.29
N SER A 53 -15.77 -20.10 2.01
CA SER A 53 -17.13 -20.21 1.46
C SER A 53 -17.71 -21.63 1.53
N PHE A 54 -16.85 -22.66 1.49
CA PHE A 54 -17.27 -24.06 1.49
C PHE A 54 -16.98 -24.78 2.81
N ASP A 55 -16.13 -24.21 3.67
CA ASP A 55 -15.78 -24.81 4.96
C ASP A 55 -15.73 -23.72 6.06
N SER A 56 -16.63 -23.84 7.04
CA SER A 56 -16.70 -22.90 8.15
C SER A 56 -15.56 -23.01 9.16
N ALA A 57 -14.79 -24.09 9.13
CA ALA A 57 -13.63 -24.29 10.00
C ALA A 57 -12.36 -23.58 9.50
N VAL A 58 -12.35 -23.11 8.23
CA VAL A 58 -11.22 -22.37 7.68
C VAL A 58 -11.08 -21.02 8.38
N THR A 59 -9.89 -20.76 8.89
CA THR A 59 -9.50 -19.49 9.51
C THR A 59 -8.57 -18.71 8.56
N PRO A 60 -8.39 -17.39 8.75
CA PRO A 60 -7.37 -16.64 8.02
C PRO A 60 -5.97 -17.27 8.09
N ALA A 61 -5.57 -17.74 9.27
CA ALA A 61 -4.28 -18.36 9.48
C ALA A 61 -4.15 -19.69 8.73
N SER A 62 -5.16 -20.58 8.79
CA SER A 62 -5.10 -21.86 8.08
C SER A 62 -5.19 -21.69 6.57
N ALA A 63 -5.96 -20.71 6.08
CA ALA A 63 -6.00 -20.37 4.67
C ALA A 63 -4.64 -19.85 4.18
N LEU A 64 -4.04 -18.90 4.91
CA LEU A 64 -2.73 -18.36 4.55
C LEU A 64 -1.65 -19.44 4.55
N ASP A 65 -1.62 -20.30 5.56
CA ASP A 65 -0.67 -21.43 5.60
C ASP A 65 -0.85 -22.36 4.40
N SER A 66 -2.10 -22.74 4.08
CA SER A 66 -2.38 -23.59 2.92
C SER A 66 -2.08 -22.94 1.57
N LEU A 67 -2.04 -21.60 1.50
CA LEU A 67 -1.63 -20.85 0.31
C LEU A 67 -0.11 -20.78 0.22
N VAL A 68 0.55 -20.39 1.32
CA VAL A 68 1.96 -20.03 1.35
C VAL A 68 2.85 -21.26 1.41
N THR A 69 2.53 -22.25 2.25
CA THR A 69 3.39 -23.42 2.46
C THR A 69 3.65 -24.20 1.16
N PRO A 70 2.64 -24.45 0.29
CA PRO A 70 2.88 -25.09 -1.00
C PRO A 70 3.67 -24.24 -1.99
N ILE A 71 3.79 -22.91 -1.81
CA ILE A 71 4.56 -22.01 -2.67
C ILE A 71 5.99 -21.84 -2.14
N CYS A 72 6.11 -21.58 -0.83
CA CYS A 72 7.31 -21.07 -0.17
C CYS A 72 8.03 -22.10 0.70
N GLY A 73 7.39 -23.22 1.03
CA GLY A 73 7.92 -24.20 1.99
C GLY A 73 7.47 -23.94 3.42
N GLU A 74 7.75 -24.91 4.29
CA GLU A 74 7.34 -24.91 5.70
C GLU A 74 7.94 -23.72 6.48
N GLY A 75 7.17 -23.20 7.44
CA GLY A 75 7.62 -22.15 8.36
C GLY A 75 7.70 -20.73 7.77
N VAL A 76 7.37 -20.54 6.49
CA VAL A 76 7.30 -19.20 5.86
C VAL A 76 5.97 -18.51 6.14
N ALA A 77 4.87 -19.27 6.22
CA ALA A 77 3.53 -18.74 6.40
C ALA A 77 3.37 -17.87 7.66
N GLU A 78 3.99 -18.25 8.77
CA GLU A 78 3.95 -17.49 10.03
C GLU A 78 4.51 -16.07 9.86
N ARG A 79 5.64 -15.95 9.14
CA ARG A 79 6.28 -14.65 8.86
C ARG A 79 5.39 -13.78 7.98
N LEU A 80 4.85 -14.37 6.92
CA LEU A 80 3.92 -13.67 6.04
C LEU A 80 2.64 -13.26 6.78
N ALA A 81 2.17 -14.07 7.74
CA ALA A 81 1.03 -13.73 8.59
C ALA A 81 1.29 -12.48 9.42
N THR A 82 2.47 -12.37 10.04
CA THR A 82 2.85 -11.16 10.79
C THR A 82 2.90 -9.94 9.88
N GLY A 83 3.50 -10.07 8.68
CA GLY A 83 3.56 -8.96 7.73
C GLY A 83 2.17 -8.53 7.24
N PHE A 84 1.29 -9.49 6.93
CA PHE A 84 -0.08 -9.21 6.49
C PHE A 84 -0.96 -8.65 7.61
N ALA A 85 -0.73 -9.04 8.87
CA ALA A 85 -1.39 -8.42 10.01
C ALA A 85 -1.01 -6.93 10.12
N ALA A 86 0.27 -6.58 9.94
CA ALA A 86 0.70 -5.18 9.91
C ALA A 86 0.04 -4.39 8.77
N ILE A 87 -0.19 -5.01 7.61
CA ILE A 87 -0.97 -4.37 6.51
C ILE A 87 -2.45 -4.20 6.88
N GLY A 88 -3.02 -5.12 7.67
CA GLY A 88 -4.33 -4.95 8.27
C GLY A 88 -4.41 -3.69 9.13
N GLU A 89 -3.44 -3.48 10.01
CA GLU A 89 -3.36 -2.27 10.86
C GLU A 89 -3.23 -0.99 10.03
N VAL A 90 -2.43 -1.00 8.95
CA VAL A 90 -2.37 0.13 8.01
C VAL A 90 -3.72 0.38 7.35
N SER A 91 -4.39 -0.69 6.91
CA SER A 91 -5.68 -0.58 6.22
C SER A 91 -6.73 0.01 7.13
N ASP A 92 -6.75 -0.39 8.41
CA ASP A 92 -7.64 0.14 9.43
C ASP A 92 -7.32 1.61 9.74
N LEU A 93 -6.04 1.94 9.88
CA LEU A 93 -5.58 3.31 10.13
C LEU A 93 -5.94 4.27 9.00
N ILE A 94 -5.59 3.94 7.74
CA ILE A 94 -5.88 4.78 6.57
C ILE A 94 -7.37 5.06 6.51
N GLY A 95 -8.23 4.06 6.49
CA GLY A 95 -9.66 4.36 6.38
C GLY A 95 -10.34 4.86 7.66
N LYS A 96 -9.62 4.99 8.78
CA LYS A 96 -10.06 5.79 9.93
C LYS A 96 -9.70 7.26 9.76
N GLU A 97 -8.50 7.55 9.28
CA GLU A 97 -7.94 8.90 9.23
C GLU A 97 -8.23 9.62 7.90
N ASP A 98 -8.07 8.92 6.79
CA ASP A 98 -8.27 9.43 5.42
C ASP A 98 -8.48 8.27 4.43
N ALA A 99 -9.75 7.89 4.22
CA ALA A 99 -10.09 6.76 3.36
C ALA A 99 -9.75 6.96 1.87
N ASP A 100 -9.54 8.22 1.45
CA ASP A 100 -9.27 8.57 0.06
C ASP A 100 -7.78 8.89 -0.20
N PHE A 101 -6.93 8.82 0.84
CA PHE A 101 -5.49 9.13 0.82
C PHE A 101 -4.68 8.56 -0.36
N ALA A 102 -5.09 7.40 -0.89
CA ALA A 102 -4.39 6.69 -1.96
C ALA A 102 -5.27 6.46 -3.19
N MET A 103 -6.39 7.16 -3.32
CA MET A 103 -7.33 6.96 -4.42
C MET A 103 -6.77 7.44 -5.75
N PRO A 104 -6.86 6.66 -6.85
CA PRO A 104 -6.28 7.05 -8.14
C PRO A 104 -7.12 8.13 -8.84
N ASP A 105 -7.08 9.36 -8.32
CA ASP A 105 -7.70 10.53 -8.91
C ASP A 105 -6.65 11.58 -9.33
N PRO A 106 -6.98 12.52 -10.24
CA PRO A 106 -6.01 13.50 -10.73
C PRO A 106 -5.43 14.47 -9.68
N LYS A 107 -6.06 14.60 -8.51
CA LYS A 107 -5.67 15.49 -7.41
C LYS A 107 -4.98 14.76 -6.26
N LEU A 108 -5.15 13.44 -6.15
CA LEU A 108 -4.57 12.53 -5.16
C LEU A 108 -3.28 13.02 -4.49
N PHE A 109 -2.28 13.34 -5.30
CA PHE A 109 -0.95 13.63 -4.78
C PHE A 109 -0.76 15.13 -4.51
N MET A 110 -1.11 15.97 -5.49
CA MET A 110 -0.84 17.40 -5.41
C MET A 110 -1.74 18.13 -4.41
N GLU A 111 -2.88 17.57 -4.01
CA GLU A 111 -3.67 18.14 -2.92
C GLU A 111 -2.89 18.22 -1.60
N HIS A 112 -1.93 17.32 -1.37
CA HIS A 112 -1.09 17.38 -0.17
C HIS A 112 -0.13 18.57 -0.22
N TYR A 113 0.47 18.82 -1.38
CA TYR A 113 1.26 20.02 -1.65
C TYR A 113 0.42 21.31 -1.56
N GLU A 114 -0.79 21.31 -2.09
CA GLU A 114 -1.67 22.49 -2.07
C GLU A 114 -2.31 22.73 -0.69
N SER A 115 -2.26 21.76 0.23
CA SER A 115 -3.04 21.83 1.46
C SER A 115 -2.57 22.86 2.48
N GLY A 116 -1.28 23.22 2.51
CA GLY A 116 -0.69 24.09 3.55
C GLY A 116 -0.77 23.53 4.98
N LYS A 117 -1.19 22.26 5.14
CA LYS A 117 -1.41 21.65 6.46
C LYS A 117 -0.15 20.96 6.97
N PRO A 118 0.05 20.89 8.29
CA PRO A 118 1.14 20.11 8.85
C PRO A 118 1.00 18.63 8.53
N VAL A 119 2.12 17.92 8.49
CA VAL A 119 2.18 16.47 8.33
C VAL A 119 1.45 15.80 9.51
N PRO A 120 0.42 14.98 9.26
CA PRO A 120 -0.31 14.31 10.33
C PRO A 120 0.51 13.16 10.93
N GLU A 121 0.43 12.99 12.24
CA GLU A 121 1.22 11.99 12.98
C GLU A 121 0.98 10.55 12.49
N TRP A 122 -0.23 10.25 12.01
CA TRP A 122 -0.58 8.90 11.56
C TRP A 122 0.24 8.43 10.35
N TRP A 123 0.83 9.34 9.57
CA TRP A 123 1.72 8.98 8.46
C TRP A 123 2.97 8.25 8.93
N ALA A 124 3.54 8.65 10.07
CA ALA A 124 4.68 7.97 10.65
C ALA A 124 4.29 6.54 11.08
N THR A 125 3.18 6.38 11.79
CA THR A 125 2.65 5.08 12.22
C THR A 125 2.36 4.15 11.04
N ALA A 126 1.76 4.67 9.96
CA ALA A 126 1.53 3.88 8.75
C ALA A 126 2.84 3.38 8.11
N LYS A 127 3.87 4.26 8.01
CA LYS A 127 5.20 3.87 7.51
C LYS A 127 5.86 2.81 8.39
N GLU A 128 5.71 2.87 9.71
CA GLU A 128 6.24 1.84 10.64
C GLU A 128 5.60 0.46 10.40
N HIS A 129 4.29 0.41 10.19
CA HIS A 129 3.60 -0.84 9.87
C HIS A 129 3.98 -1.38 8.49
N PHE A 130 4.09 -0.53 7.47
CA PHE A 130 4.65 -0.95 6.16
C PHE A 130 6.09 -1.44 6.28
N GLY A 131 6.92 -0.80 7.12
CA GLY A 131 8.28 -1.23 7.42
C GLY A 131 8.33 -2.60 8.09
N THR A 132 7.45 -2.83 9.07
CA THR A 132 7.28 -4.14 9.72
C THR A 132 6.89 -5.20 8.69
N ALA A 133 5.90 -4.93 7.84
CA ALA A 133 5.48 -5.84 6.79
C ALA A 133 6.62 -6.17 5.82
N THR A 134 7.33 -5.15 5.34
CA THR A 134 8.49 -5.29 4.45
C THR A 134 9.56 -6.19 5.06
N ASN A 135 9.91 -5.95 6.33
CA ASN A 135 10.91 -6.73 7.05
C ASN A 135 10.51 -8.20 7.20
N GLU A 136 9.26 -8.48 7.53
CA GLU A 136 8.79 -9.87 7.65
C GLU A 136 8.75 -10.59 6.30
N MET A 137 8.44 -9.90 5.20
CA MET A 137 8.57 -10.48 3.86
C MET A 137 10.03 -10.84 3.55
N TYR A 138 10.99 -9.93 3.78
CA TYR A 138 12.41 -10.25 3.58
C TYR A 138 12.91 -11.38 4.49
N ARG A 139 12.47 -11.43 5.76
CA ARG A 139 12.77 -12.55 6.67
C ARG A 139 12.22 -13.86 6.14
N GLY A 140 10.96 -13.87 5.68
CA GLY A 140 10.34 -15.02 5.02
C GLY A 140 11.14 -15.49 3.79
N ASN A 141 11.63 -14.56 2.99
CA ASN A 141 12.41 -14.85 1.78
C ASN A 141 13.73 -15.61 2.06
N THR A 142 14.37 -15.38 3.21
CA THR A 142 15.59 -16.11 3.59
C THR A 142 15.35 -17.59 3.92
N ARG A 143 14.10 -17.95 4.23
CA ARG A 143 13.68 -19.32 4.57
C ARG A 143 12.92 -20.01 3.44
N ALA A 144 12.60 -19.27 2.39
CA ALA A 144 11.76 -19.76 1.30
C ALA A 144 12.53 -20.74 0.41
N ARG A 145 11.84 -21.79 -0.04
CA ARG A 145 12.37 -22.75 -1.01
C ARG A 145 12.66 -22.10 -2.36
N GLU A 146 13.42 -22.81 -3.19
CA GLU A 146 13.74 -22.36 -4.55
C GLU A 146 12.47 -22.10 -5.38
N GLY A 147 12.46 -21.01 -6.15
CA GLY A 147 11.30 -20.59 -6.96
C GLY A 147 10.24 -19.77 -6.22
N ALA A 148 10.27 -19.69 -4.88
CA ALA A 148 9.30 -18.92 -4.10
C ALA A 148 9.63 -17.43 -3.96
N ARG A 149 10.88 -17.04 -4.25
CA ARG A 149 11.37 -15.67 -4.09
C ARG A 149 10.52 -14.63 -4.82
N PRO A 150 10.08 -14.84 -6.09
CA PRO A 150 9.24 -13.86 -6.78
C PRO A 150 7.91 -13.57 -6.08
N PHE A 151 7.32 -14.57 -5.40
CA PHE A 151 6.09 -14.40 -4.63
C PHE A 151 6.29 -13.44 -3.46
N ILE A 152 7.32 -13.71 -2.65
CA ILE A 152 7.60 -12.95 -1.43
C ILE A 152 8.16 -11.56 -1.75
N LEU A 153 9.08 -11.46 -2.73
CA LEU A 153 9.70 -10.20 -3.12
C LEU A 153 8.70 -9.20 -3.69
N TYR A 154 7.66 -9.67 -4.39
CA TYR A 154 6.57 -8.80 -4.82
C TYR A 154 5.92 -8.09 -3.64
N HIS A 155 5.50 -8.83 -2.60
CA HIS A 155 4.90 -8.21 -1.42
C HIS A 155 5.90 -7.31 -0.69
N ALA A 156 7.15 -7.76 -0.51
CA ALA A 156 8.18 -6.94 0.11
C ALA A 156 8.37 -5.59 -0.59
N LYS A 157 8.48 -5.59 -1.92
CA LYS A 157 8.69 -4.40 -2.74
C LYS A 157 7.43 -3.55 -2.83
N ARG A 158 6.23 -4.14 -2.89
CA ARG A 158 4.95 -3.41 -2.83
C ARG A 158 4.78 -2.66 -1.50
N PHE A 159 5.16 -3.25 -0.38
CA PHE A 159 5.13 -2.56 0.92
C PHE A 159 6.24 -1.50 1.02
N PHE A 160 7.41 -1.77 0.45
CA PHE A 160 8.50 -0.79 0.42
C PHE A 160 8.19 0.41 -0.47
N PHE A 161 7.51 0.19 -1.60
CA PHE A 161 6.93 1.23 -2.44
C PHE A 161 6.03 2.17 -1.61
N SER A 162 5.17 1.63 -0.74
CA SER A 162 4.28 2.44 0.10
C SER A 162 5.03 3.40 1.01
N ILE A 163 6.16 2.96 1.57
CA ILE A 163 6.99 3.81 2.42
C ILE A 163 7.51 5.00 1.62
N HIS A 164 8.05 4.77 0.43
CA HIS A 164 8.56 5.84 -0.43
C HIS A 164 7.45 6.74 -0.99
N TYR A 165 6.28 6.19 -1.32
CA TYR A 165 5.10 6.98 -1.67
C TYR A 165 4.71 7.93 -0.54
N MET A 166 4.59 7.42 0.69
CA MET A 166 4.23 8.23 1.85
C MET A 166 5.29 9.28 2.18
N THR A 167 6.58 8.95 2.03
CA THR A 167 7.68 9.94 2.15
C THR A 167 7.59 11.03 1.09
N ALA A 168 7.24 10.68 -0.16
CA ALA A 168 7.04 11.68 -1.21
C ALA A 168 5.87 12.62 -0.88
N VAL A 169 4.76 12.06 -0.41
CA VAL A 169 3.58 12.82 0.05
C VAL A 169 3.91 13.73 1.25
N GLU A 170 4.71 13.24 2.19
CA GLU A 170 5.22 14.00 3.33
C GLU A 170 5.99 15.24 2.91
N HIS A 171 7.00 15.07 2.06
CA HIS A 171 7.80 16.18 1.57
C HIS A 171 7.00 17.10 0.64
N ALA A 172 6.08 16.58 -0.17
CA ALA A 172 5.18 17.42 -0.95
C ALA A 172 4.35 18.34 -0.04
N ARG A 173 3.82 17.83 1.07
CA ARG A 173 3.09 18.64 2.06
C ARG A 173 3.98 19.66 2.75
N LEU A 174 5.19 19.30 3.16
CA LEU A 174 6.16 20.23 3.75
C LEU A 174 6.56 21.35 2.79
N ALA A 175 6.73 21.04 1.49
CA ALA A 175 6.94 22.05 0.46
C ALA A 175 5.75 23.01 0.35
N GLY A 176 4.52 22.50 0.46
CA GLY A 176 3.31 23.30 0.54
C GLY A 176 3.30 24.30 1.70
N VAL A 177 3.64 23.83 2.90
CA VAL A 177 3.77 24.67 4.10
C VAL A 177 4.84 25.75 3.90
N ALA A 178 6.04 25.37 3.44
CA ALA A 178 7.14 26.31 3.20
C ALA A 178 6.76 27.38 2.16
N ARG A 179 6.00 27.00 1.12
CA ARG A 179 5.48 27.95 0.12
C ARG A 179 4.55 29.00 0.74
N GLU A 180 3.67 28.61 1.66
CA GLU A 180 2.79 29.56 2.37
C GLU A 180 3.58 30.49 3.30
N GLU A 181 4.62 29.96 3.94
CA GLU A 181 5.53 30.71 4.82
C GLU A 181 6.53 31.59 4.04
N LYS A 182 6.58 31.46 2.71
CA LYS A 182 7.56 32.09 1.82
C LYS A 182 9.00 31.73 2.14
N ASP A 183 9.21 30.54 2.71
CA ASP A 183 10.54 29.97 2.90
C ASP A 183 10.96 29.26 1.60
N ASN A 184 11.60 30.03 0.71
CA ASN A 184 12.01 29.53 -0.60
C ASN A 184 13.08 28.42 -0.51
N GLU A 185 13.91 28.41 0.54
CA GLU A 185 14.94 27.38 0.72
C GLU A 185 14.28 26.05 1.10
N ALA A 186 13.44 26.06 2.13
CA ALA A 186 12.70 24.88 2.57
C ALA A 186 11.71 24.38 1.50
N TRP A 187 11.12 25.29 0.72
CA TRP A 187 10.22 24.94 -0.38
C TRP A 187 10.92 24.13 -1.47
N VAL A 188 12.09 24.59 -1.94
CA VAL A 188 12.88 23.88 -2.96
C VAL A 188 13.40 22.55 -2.43
N GLU A 189 14.00 22.55 -1.22
CA GLU A 189 14.55 21.33 -0.61
C GLU A 189 13.47 20.23 -0.50
N ASN A 190 12.28 20.56 0.00
CA ASN A 190 11.22 19.58 0.15
C ASN A 190 10.63 19.12 -1.20
N LEU A 191 10.60 19.96 -2.23
CA LEU A 191 10.21 19.50 -3.57
C LEU A 191 11.21 18.49 -4.14
N GLU A 192 12.52 18.75 -4.00
CA GLU A 192 13.56 17.82 -4.45
C GLU A 192 13.45 16.47 -3.73
N LEU A 193 13.26 16.49 -2.40
CA LEU A 193 13.05 15.28 -1.59
C LEU A 193 11.78 14.53 -2.00
N ALA A 194 10.69 15.24 -2.31
CA ALA A 194 9.45 14.62 -2.79
C ALA A 194 9.65 13.95 -4.16
N ILE A 195 10.35 14.61 -5.08
CA ILE A 195 10.68 14.09 -6.42
C ILE A 195 11.55 12.84 -6.31
N GLU A 196 12.61 12.88 -5.50
CA GLU A 196 13.49 11.74 -5.28
C GLU A 196 12.74 10.55 -4.67
N ALA A 197 11.93 10.80 -3.64
CA ALA A 197 11.13 9.76 -3.00
C ALA A 197 10.11 9.14 -3.97
N MET A 198 9.44 9.95 -4.81
CA MET A 198 8.50 9.44 -5.82
C MET A 198 9.22 8.65 -6.92
N HIS A 199 10.37 9.12 -7.39
CA HIS A 199 11.20 8.38 -8.34
C HIS A 199 11.61 7.01 -7.77
N ASN A 200 12.04 6.98 -6.50
CA ASN A 200 12.38 5.74 -5.81
C ASN A 200 11.17 4.82 -5.66
N ALA A 201 9.99 5.36 -5.31
CA ALA A 201 8.75 4.60 -5.25
C ALA A 201 8.45 3.92 -6.59
N LEU A 202 8.48 4.68 -7.69
CA LEU A 202 8.24 4.18 -9.04
C LEU A 202 9.26 3.11 -9.45
N GLY A 203 10.55 3.31 -9.16
CA GLY A 203 11.60 2.32 -9.42
C GLY A 203 11.39 1.01 -8.66
N ILE A 204 11.08 1.10 -7.37
CA ILE A 204 10.79 -0.07 -6.53
C ILE A 204 9.58 -0.85 -7.05
N TYR A 205 8.51 -0.16 -7.45
CA TYR A 205 7.34 -0.81 -8.02
C TYR A 205 7.68 -1.47 -9.36
N ALA A 206 8.40 -0.77 -10.25
CA ALA A 206 8.79 -1.29 -11.56
C ALA A 206 9.53 -2.65 -11.50
N GLU A 207 10.32 -2.90 -10.45
CA GLU A 207 11.01 -4.18 -10.24
C GLU A 207 10.07 -5.39 -10.07
N VAL A 208 8.82 -5.16 -9.67
CA VAL A 208 7.88 -6.22 -9.30
C VAL A 208 6.55 -6.16 -10.05
N VAL A 209 6.46 -5.38 -11.13
CA VAL A 209 5.29 -5.35 -12.01
C VAL A 209 4.98 -6.75 -12.54
N ARG A 210 3.72 -7.19 -12.39
CA ARG A 210 3.25 -8.49 -12.86
C ARG A 210 2.18 -8.40 -13.93
N ASP A 211 1.34 -7.39 -13.88
CA ASP A 211 0.16 -7.29 -14.73
C ASP A 211 -0.13 -5.84 -15.19
N PRO A 212 -1.08 -5.64 -16.12
CA PRO A 212 -1.45 -4.30 -16.58
C PRO A 212 -2.01 -3.38 -15.48
N SER A 213 -2.52 -3.93 -14.37
CA SER A 213 -3.01 -3.14 -13.24
C SER A 213 -1.82 -2.50 -12.50
N ASP A 214 -0.72 -3.22 -12.31
CA ASP A 214 0.54 -2.66 -11.78
C ASP A 214 1.10 -1.56 -12.69
N GLN A 215 1.08 -1.79 -14.01
CA GLN A 215 1.49 -0.78 -15.00
C GLN A 215 0.59 0.46 -14.93
N GLY A 216 -0.71 0.27 -14.67
CA GLY A 216 -1.67 1.34 -14.46
C GLY A 216 -1.29 2.23 -13.27
N VAL A 217 -0.87 1.65 -12.14
CA VAL A 217 -0.42 2.43 -10.98
C VAL A 217 0.81 3.28 -11.33
N ILE A 218 1.79 2.71 -12.01
CA ILE A 218 2.98 3.45 -12.47
C ILE A 218 2.59 4.60 -13.40
N ALA A 219 1.64 4.38 -14.32
CA ALA A 219 1.16 5.42 -15.23
C ALA A 219 0.45 6.56 -14.48
N VAL A 220 -0.45 6.22 -13.54
CA VAL A 220 -1.18 7.18 -12.69
C VAL A 220 -0.21 8.04 -11.89
N LEU A 221 0.77 7.43 -11.22
CA LEU A 221 1.76 8.16 -10.41
C LEU A 221 2.70 9.02 -11.26
N ASN A 222 3.08 8.57 -12.46
CA ASN A 222 3.85 9.41 -13.37
C ASN A 222 3.06 10.65 -13.80
N GLU A 223 1.79 10.50 -14.14
CA GLU A 223 0.94 11.59 -14.64
C GLU A 223 0.52 12.57 -13.54
N TYR A 224 0.13 12.06 -12.37
CA TYR A 224 -0.53 12.86 -11.34
C TYR A 224 0.34 13.13 -10.10
N ALA A 225 1.55 12.57 -10.01
CA ALA A 225 2.49 12.86 -8.93
C ALA A 225 3.86 13.32 -9.44
N TYR A 226 4.60 12.46 -10.14
CA TYR A 226 5.99 12.74 -10.52
C TYR A 226 6.14 13.93 -11.47
N ARG A 227 5.38 13.98 -12.57
CA ARG A 227 5.42 15.12 -13.51
C ARG A 227 4.92 16.43 -12.88
N PRO A 228 3.80 16.44 -12.12
CA PRO A 228 3.38 17.63 -11.40
C PRO A 228 4.40 18.16 -10.40
N LEU A 229 5.09 17.28 -9.66
CA LEU A 229 6.17 17.67 -8.76
C LEU A 229 7.31 18.38 -9.49
N LEU A 230 7.77 17.83 -10.62
CA LEU A 230 8.80 18.47 -11.45
C LEU A 230 8.35 19.86 -11.92
N LYS A 231 7.10 19.97 -12.37
CA LYS A 231 6.52 21.25 -12.79
C LYS A 231 6.47 22.25 -11.65
N ALA A 232 6.13 21.81 -10.43
CA ALA A 232 6.11 22.67 -9.26
C ALA A 232 7.51 23.19 -8.90
N LEU A 233 8.56 22.39 -9.09
CA LEU A 233 9.95 22.80 -8.88
C LEU A 233 10.43 23.82 -9.92
N ASP A 234 9.95 23.70 -11.17
CA ASP A 234 10.24 24.65 -12.24
C ASP A 234 9.50 26.00 -12.09
N GLU A 235 8.57 26.12 -11.13
CA GLU A 235 7.92 27.40 -10.84
C GLU A 235 8.96 28.40 -10.30
N THR A 236 8.91 29.64 -10.78
CA THR A 236 9.78 30.69 -10.24
C THR A 236 9.44 30.90 -8.75
N PRO A 237 10.45 30.96 -7.84
CA PRO A 237 10.22 31.26 -6.44
C PRO A 237 9.39 32.53 -6.28
N LEU A 238 8.41 32.50 -5.38
CA LEU A 238 7.56 33.66 -5.12
C LEU A 238 8.44 34.83 -4.62
N PRO A 239 8.20 36.06 -5.11
CA PRO A 239 8.94 37.25 -4.68
C PRO A 239 8.67 37.65 -3.22
#